data_AF-A0A536DUT7-F1
#
_entry.id   AF-A0A536DUT7-F1
#
_cell.length_a   1.000
_cell.length_b   1.000
_cell.length_c   1.000
_cell.angle_alpha   90.00
_cell.angle_beta   90.00
_cell.angle_gamma   90.00
#
_symmetry.space_group_name_H-M   'P 1'
#
loop_
_entity.id
_entity.type
_entity.pdbx_description
1 polymer ?
#
loop_
_entity_poly.entity_id
_entity_poly.type
_entity_poly.pdbx_seq_one_letter_code
_entity_poly.pdbx_strand_id
1 'polypeptide(L)'
;MGMVARSRAERHEGEWISVAAHLERAPVRFMLTFAFGEMPEGWNESRRGASTWAGIVGVVLLTPFIILVAAGLLKSVGIGQPYEWLATSPAAIIAATISLFIGIPVAIVMNLWRIARVGLRREAGALDGLLALEFAPLHLVVVLAALAIGGAFVAHLAADSYACIHGVRSAC
;
A
#
# COMPACT_ATOMS: atom_id res chain seq x y z
N MET A 1 20.48 30.20 -26.97
CA MET A 1 20.46 30.62 -25.56
C MET A 1 19.03 30.93 -25.16
N GLY A 2 18.46 30.15 -24.26
CA GLY A 2 17.08 30.29 -23.78
C GLY A 2 16.77 29.09 -22.90
N MET A 3 17.04 29.25 -21.59
CA MET A 3 17.13 28.19 -20.59
C MET A 3 15.83 27.39 -20.42
N VAL A 4 16.03 26.08 -20.40
CA VAL A 4 15.08 25.05 -19.98
C VAL A 4 14.73 25.26 -18.50
N ALA A 5 13.63 25.95 -18.24
CA ALA A 5 12.89 25.80 -16.99
C ALA A 5 11.83 24.70 -17.17
N ARG A 6 12.27 23.46 -17.47
CA ARG A 6 11.40 22.30 -17.31
C ARG A 6 11.27 22.06 -15.82
N SER A 7 10.06 22.27 -15.34
CA SER A 7 9.64 22.11 -13.97
C SER A 7 10.13 20.77 -13.41
N ARG A 8 10.66 20.83 -12.19
CA ARG A 8 11.09 19.68 -11.36
C ARG A 8 10.00 18.59 -11.22
N ALA A 9 8.75 18.91 -11.55
CA ALA A 9 7.59 18.03 -11.51
C ALA A 9 7.56 17.00 -12.66
N GLU A 10 8.10 17.30 -13.85
CA GLU A 10 8.11 16.35 -14.98
C GLU A 10 9.18 15.25 -14.83
N ARG A 11 10.12 15.38 -13.88
CA ARG A 11 11.23 14.44 -13.69
C ARG A 11 10.92 13.30 -12.71
N HIS A 12 9.73 13.29 -12.11
CA HIS A 12 9.29 12.22 -11.20
C HIS A 12 8.50 11.11 -11.92
N GLU A 13 8.21 11.28 -13.22
CA GLU A 13 7.72 10.19 -14.06
C GLU A 13 8.92 9.30 -14.42
N GLY A 14 9.13 8.22 -13.65
CA GLY A 14 10.16 7.21 -13.94
C GLY A 14 11.19 6.97 -12.84
N GLU A 15 11.01 7.51 -11.62
CA GLU A 15 11.84 7.12 -10.48
C GLU A 15 11.34 5.78 -9.93
N TRP A 16 12.19 4.75 -9.93
CA TRP A 16 11.85 3.40 -9.46
C TRP A 16 12.53 3.09 -8.13
N ILE A 17 11.81 2.42 -7.24
CA ILE A 17 12.37 1.74 -6.08
C ILE A 17 12.42 0.26 -6.44
N SER A 18 13.61 -0.28 -6.72
CA SER A 18 13.76 -1.69 -7.09
C SER A 18 14.56 -2.49 -6.07
N VAL A 19 14.08 -3.70 -5.83
CA VAL A 19 14.70 -4.72 -5.00
C VAL A 19 14.94 -5.92 -5.90
N ALA A 20 16.21 -6.16 -6.23
CA ALA A 20 16.63 -7.37 -6.92
C ALA A 20 17.12 -8.39 -5.90
N ALA A 21 16.74 -9.64 -6.09
CA ALA A 21 17.10 -10.77 -5.25
C ALA A 21 17.76 -11.82 -6.15
N HIS A 22 19.08 -11.98 -6.05
CA HIS A 22 19.85 -12.96 -6.80
C HIS A 22 20.17 -14.16 -5.89
N LEU A 23 19.79 -15.36 -6.31
CA LEU A 23 20.02 -16.60 -5.59
C LEU A 23 20.80 -17.58 -6.47
N GLU A 24 22.09 -17.75 -6.21
CA GLU A 24 22.92 -18.78 -6.85
C GLU A 24 22.81 -20.09 -6.07
N ARG A 25 22.80 -21.22 -6.80
CA ARG A 25 22.65 -22.56 -6.21
C ARG A 25 23.99 -23.21 -5.85
N ALA A 26 25.09 -22.83 -6.49
CA ALA A 26 26.42 -23.40 -6.26
C ALA A 26 27.55 -22.42 -6.65
N PRO A 27 28.17 -21.72 -5.68
CA PRO A 27 27.90 -21.72 -4.24
C PRO A 27 26.53 -21.12 -3.89
N VAL A 28 25.95 -21.50 -2.74
CA VAL A 28 24.70 -20.90 -2.27
C VAL A 28 24.99 -19.45 -1.88
N ARG A 29 24.57 -18.51 -2.73
CA ARG A 29 24.72 -17.07 -2.49
C ARG A 29 23.38 -16.40 -2.69
N PHE A 30 22.97 -15.64 -1.68
CA PHE A 30 21.78 -14.79 -1.75
C PHE A 30 22.23 -13.34 -1.66
N MET A 31 21.92 -12.56 -2.69
CA MET A 31 22.26 -11.15 -2.77
C MET A 31 20.98 -10.34 -2.95
N LEU A 32 20.75 -9.37 -2.07
CA LEU A 32 19.69 -8.38 -2.18
C LEU A 32 20.31 -7.05 -2.60
N THR A 33 19.84 -6.52 -3.71
CA THR A 33 20.28 -5.22 -4.25
C THR A 33 19.11 -4.25 -4.22
N PHE A 34 19.28 -3.15 -3.50
CA PHE A 34 18.34 -2.04 -3.45
C PHE A 34 18.84 -0.93 -4.37
N ALA A 35 18.05 -0.57 -5.38
CA ALA A 35 18.37 0.54 -6.27
C ALA A 35 17.21 1.54 -6.28
N PHE A 36 17.57 2.83 -6.16
CA PHE A 36 16.66 3.96 -6.19
C PHE A 36 17.01 4.80 -7.42
N GLY A 37 16.04 5.05 -8.29
CA GLY A 37 16.23 5.83 -9.51
C GLY A 37 15.89 5.03 -10.75
N GLU A 38 16.85 4.28 -11.29
CA GLU A 38 16.69 3.58 -12.57
C GLU A 38 16.40 2.08 -12.37
N MET A 39 15.60 1.50 -13.27
CA MET A 39 15.29 0.07 -13.27
C MET A 39 16.54 -0.72 -13.71
N PRO A 40 16.83 -1.91 -13.13
CA PRO A 40 18.03 -2.67 -13.47
C PRO A 40 18.10 -3.02 -14.96
N GLU A 41 19.29 -2.87 -15.56
CA GLU A 41 19.53 -3.12 -16.98
C GLU A 41 19.04 -4.51 -17.42
N GLY A 42 18.34 -4.58 -18.55
CA GLY A 42 17.80 -5.82 -19.11
C GLY A 42 16.37 -6.17 -18.69
N TRP A 43 15.77 -5.42 -17.76
CA TRP A 43 14.35 -5.54 -17.43
C TRP A 43 13.52 -4.51 -18.21
N ASN A 44 12.58 -5.00 -19.01
CA ASN A 44 11.85 -4.19 -19.99
C ASN A 44 10.94 -3.13 -19.32
N GLU A 45 11.02 -1.89 -19.78
CA GLU A 45 10.10 -0.78 -19.44
C GLU A 45 8.73 -1.02 -20.09
N SER A 46 7.85 -1.78 -19.43
CA SER A 46 6.46 -1.89 -19.86
C SER A 46 5.75 -0.54 -19.69
N ARG A 47 5.17 -0.06 -20.79
CA ARG A 47 4.35 1.15 -21.01
C ARG A 47 3.04 1.24 -20.20
N ARG A 48 2.90 0.57 -19.05
CA ARG A 48 1.68 0.68 -18.23
C ARG A 48 1.67 2.02 -17.49
N GLY A 49 1.23 3.07 -18.17
CA GLY A 49 1.06 4.39 -17.57
C GLY A 49 0.14 4.36 -16.35
N ALA A 50 0.58 5.00 -15.28
CA ALA A 50 -0.20 5.26 -14.09
C ALA A 50 -1.41 6.16 -14.44
N SER A 51 -2.60 5.58 -14.65
CA SER A 51 -3.82 6.39 -14.79
C SER A 51 -4.33 6.81 -13.43
N THR A 52 -4.50 8.12 -13.29
CA THR A 52 -5.01 8.83 -12.14
C THR A 52 -6.32 8.24 -11.60
N TRP A 53 -7.14 7.65 -12.47
CA TRP A 53 -8.41 7.01 -12.11
C TRP A 53 -8.29 5.88 -11.09
N ALA A 54 -7.24 5.04 -11.15
CA ALA A 54 -7.08 3.96 -10.17
C ALA A 54 -6.74 4.50 -8.77
N GLY A 55 -5.92 5.55 -8.70
CA GLY A 55 -5.64 6.26 -7.46
C GLY A 55 -6.89 6.90 -6.87
N ILE A 56 -7.73 7.55 -7.70
CA ILE A 56 -9.01 8.14 -7.26
C ILE A 56 -9.94 7.07 -6.70
N VAL A 57 -10.11 5.94 -7.40
CA VAL A 57 -10.94 4.83 -6.91
C VAL A 57 -10.41 4.30 -5.58
N GLY A 58 -9.08 4.17 -5.45
CA GLY A 58 -8.45 3.80 -4.18
C GLY A 58 -8.79 4.75 -3.03
N VAL A 59 -8.72 6.06 -3.26
CA VAL A 59 -9.09 7.08 -2.26
C VAL A 59 -10.57 7.00 -1.90
N VAL A 60 -11.45 6.82 -2.89
CA VAL A 60 -12.90 6.65 -2.65
C VAL A 60 -13.16 5.42 -1.79
N LEU A 61 -12.48 4.30 -2.06
CA LEU A 61 -12.62 3.08 -1.26
C LEU A 61 -12.12 3.26 0.17
N LEU A 62 -11.07 4.05 0.40
CA LEU A 62 -10.54 4.34 1.75
C LEU A 62 -11.31 5.44 2.50
N THR A 63 -12.16 6.20 1.82
CA THR A 63 -12.89 7.34 2.39
C THR A 63 -13.61 7.05 3.71
N PRO A 64 -14.41 5.96 3.87
CA PRO A 64 -15.07 5.69 5.15
C PRO A 64 -14.09 5.53 6.32
N PHE A 65 -12.91 4.95 6.09
CA PHE A 65 -11.87 4.83 7.12
C PHE A 65 -11.17 6.15 7.41
N ILE A 66 -10.90 6.96 6.37
CA ILE A 66 -10.33 8.30 6.57
C ILE A 66 -11.27 9.15 7.43
N ILE A 67 -12.57 9.09 7.18
CA ILE A 67 -13.59 9.79 7.98
C ILE A 67 -13.60 9.27 9.42
N LEU A 68 -13.58 7.96 9.64
CA LEU A 68 -13.54 7.38 10.98
C LEU A 68 -12.27 7.78 11.76
N VAL A 69 -11.11 7.77 11.11
CA VAL A 69 -9.84 8.21 11.71
C VAL A 69 -9.90 9.69 12.07
N ALA A 70 -10.38 10.54 11.15
CA ALA A 70 -10.54 11.97 11.41
C ALA A 70 -11.50 12.23 12.58
N ALA A 71 -12.63 11.54 12.62
CA ALA A 71 -13.60 11.65 13.71
C ALA A 71 -13.03 11.15 15.05
N GLY A 72 -12.25 10.06 15.03
CA GLY A 72 -11.55 9.55 16.21
C GLY A 72 -10.49 10.51 16.75
N LEU A 73 -9.75 11.18 15.86
CA LEU A 73 -8.82 12.25 16.24
C LEU A 73 -9.55 13.48 16.80
N LEU A 74 -10.71 13.83 16.25
CA LEU A 74 -11.56 14.88 16.84
C LEU A 74 -12.02 14.49 18.25
N LYS A 75 -12.38 13.22 18.47
CA LYS A 75 -12.75 12.70 19.78
C LYS A 75 -11.59 12.80 20.79
N SER A 76 -10.35 12.55 20.37
CA SER A 76 -9.19 12.63 21.28
C SER A 76 -8.86 14.06 21.73
N VAL A 77 -9.24 15.08 20.94
CA VAL A 77 -9.13 16.51 21.31
C VAL A 77 -10.40 17.05 22.00
N GLY A 78 -11.34 16.18 22.37
CA GLY A 78 -12.55 16.53 23.14
C GLY A 78 -13.81 16.77 22.30
N ILE A 79 -13.74 16.66 20.97
CA ILE A 79 -14.89 16.80 20.07
C ILE A 79 -15.42 15.41 19.70
N GLY A 80 -16.17 14.80 20.62
CA GLY A 80 -16.64 13.41 20.47
C GLY A 80 -17.88 13.21 19.58
N GLN A 81 -18.71 14.24 19.38
CA GLN A 81 -20.00 14.11 18.69
C GLN A 81 -19.91 13.47 17.28
N PRO A 82 -18.97 13.88 16.40
CA PRO A 82 -18.85 13.30 15.07
C PRO A 82 -18.55 11.80 15.10
N TYR A 83 -17.70 11.37 16.03
CA TYR A 83 -17.37 9.96 16.21
C TYR A 83 -18.59 9.15 16.65
N GLU A 84 -19.33 9.63 17.64
CA GLU A 84 -20.53 8.93 18.14
C GLU A 84 -21.58 8.79 17.04
N TRP A 85 -21.83 9.85 16.25
CA TRP A 85 -22.77 9.80 15.12
C TRP A 85 -22.39 8.77 14.06
N LEU A 86 -21.09 8.69 13.73
CA LEU A 86 -20.56 7.72 12.79
C LEU A 86 -20.63 6.30 13.36
N ALA A 87 -20.24 6.11 14.61
CA ALA A 87 -20.18 4.81 15.27
C ALA A 87 -21.56 4.20 15.48
N THR A 88 -22.62 5.01 15.66
CA THR A 88 -23.99 4.53 15.82
C THR A 88 -24.77 4.41 14.51
N SER A 89 -24.22 4.90 13.39
CA SER A 89 -24.91 4.91 12.10
C SER A 89 -24.81 3.56 11.38
N PRO A 90 -25.93 2.85 11.13
CA PRO A 90 -25.90 1.59 10.41
C PRO A 90 -25.29 1.72 9.01
N ALA A 91 -25.55 2.83 8.33
CA ALA A 91 -25.00 3.11 7.00
C ALA A 91 -23.47 3.26 7.04
N ALA A 92 -22.92 3.94 8.05
CA ALA A 92 -21.49 4.11 8.21
C ALA A 92 -20.79 2.78 8.55
N ILE A 93 -21.41 1.95 9.41
CA ILE A 93 -20.92 0.61 9.74
C ILE A 93 -20.89 -0.28 8.49
N ILE A 94 -21.96 -0.29 7.71
CA ILE A 94 -22.04 -1.08 6.47
C ILE A 94 -20.99 -0.60 5.46
N ALA A 95 -20.85 0.71 5.26
CA ALA A 95 -19.87 1.29 4.35
C ALA A 95 -18.42 0.94 4.77
N ALA A 96 -18.12 1.05 6.06
CA ALA A 96 -16.81 0.68 6.60
C ALA A 96 -16.55 -0.83 6.44
N THR A 97 -17.54 -1.68 6.67
CA THR A 97 -17.43 -3.14 6.52
C THR A 97 -17.18 -3.54 5.07
N ILE A 98 -17.96 -3.00 4.12
CA ILE A 98 -17.76 -3.25 2.68
C ILE A 98 -16.38 -2.76 2.25
N SER A 99 -15.98 -1.57 2.71
CA SER A 99 -14.64 -1.05 2.43
C SER A 99 -13.55 -1.94 3.02
N LEU A 100 -13.73 -2.51 4.22
CA LEU A 100 -12.74 -3.39 4.85
C LEU A 100 -12.49 -4.66 4.03
N PHE A 101 -13.57 -5.36 3.68
CA PHE A 101 -13.49 -6.68 3.07
C PHE A 101 -13.32 -6.65 1.56
N ILE A 102 -13.77 -5.59 0.90
CA ILE A 102 -13.76 -5.48 -0.56
C ILE A 102 -12.92 -4.28 -0.97
N GLY A 103 -13.16 -3.11 -0.40
CA GLY A 103 -12.51 -1.87 -0.80
C GLY A 103 -10.99 -1.87 -0.60
N ILE A 104 -10.50 -2.29 0.56
CA ILE A 104 -9.07 -2.33 0.90
C ILE A 104 -8.35 -3.36 0.02
N PRO A 105 -8.79 -4.63 -0.11
CA PRO A 105 -8.15 -5.57 -1.03
C PRO A 105 -8.15 -5.08 -2.48
N VAL A 106 -9.27 -4.53 -2.97
CA VAL A 106 -9.35 -3.99 -4.34
C VAL A 106 -8.43 -2.78 -4.51
N ALA A 107 -8.38 -1.86 -3.55
CA ALA A 107 -7.49 -0.70 -3.59
C ALA A 107 -6.03 -1.14 -3.59
N ILE A 108 -5.65 -2.10 -2.73
CA ILE A 108 -4.29 -2.66 -2.71
C ILE A 108 -3.99 -3.31 -4.06
N VAL A 109 -4.82 -4.24 -4.53
CA VAL A 109 -4.54 -4.96 -5.79
C VAL A 109 -4.47 -3.99 -6.97
N MET A 110 -5.43 -3.07 -7.13
CA MET A 110 -5.43 -2.13 -8.26
C MET A 110 -4.25 -1.16 -8.23
N ASN A 111 -3.88 -0.64 -7.06
CA ASN A 111 -2.81 0.35 -6.95
C ASN A 111 -1.44 -0.35 -6.97
N LEU A 112 -1.28 -1.46 -6.26
CA LEU A 112 -0.05 -2.23 -6.20
C LEU A 112 0.26 -2.91 -7.53
N TRP A 113 -0.71 -3.52 -8.21
CA TRP A 113 -0.49 -4.16 -9.53
C TRP A 113 -0.04 -3.17 -10.61
N ARG A 114 -0.30 -1.89 -10.38
CA ARG A 114 0.03 -0.84 -11.33
C ARG A 114 1.42 -0.27 -11.11
N ILE A 115 1.82 -0.09 -9.86
CA ILE A 115 3.13 0.44 -9.50
C ILE A 115 4.17 -0.66 -9.30
N ALA A 116 3.77 -1.86 -8.88
CA ALA A 116 4.66 -2.97 -8.60
C ALA A 116 4.88 -3.84 -9.84
N ARG A 117 6.14 -4.14 -10.09
CA ARG A 117 6.67 -4.97 -11.16
C ARG A 117 7.39 -6.11 -10.48
N VAL A 118 6.79 -7.30 -10.59
CA VAL A 118 7.42 -8.53 -10.12
C VAL A 118 7.94 -9.29 -11.32
N GLY A 119 9.20 -9.66 -11.27
CA GLY A 119 9.89 -10.42 -12.30
C GLY A 119 10.61 -11.61 -11.68
N LEU A 120 10.61 -12.73 -12.38
CA LEU A 120 11.44 -13.88 -12.01
C LEU A 120 12.17 -14.35 -13.26
N ARG A 121 13.50 -14.29 -13.25
CA ARG A 121 14.35 -14.83 -14.31
C ARG A 121 15.12 -16.02 -13.74
N ARG A 122 15.19 -17.10 -14.52
CA ARG A 122 15.94 -18.28 -14.16
C ARG A 122 17.06 -18.44 -15.17
N GLU A 123 18.27 -18.18 -14.74
CA GLU A 123 19.47 -18.42 -15.53
C GLU A 123 20.17 -19.69 -15.02
N ALA A 124 21.02 -20.31 -15.84
CA ALA A 124 21.54 -21.65 -15.59
C ALA A 124 22.37 -21.72 -14.29
N GLY A 125 21.71 -22.07 -13.18
CA GLY A 125 22.32 -22.16 -11.84
C GLY A 125 21.93 -21.04 -10.86
N ALA A 126 21.18 -20.02 -11.30
CA ALA A 126 20.77 -18.88 -10.50
C ALA A 126 19.28 -18.53 -10.69
N LEU A 127 18.67 -17.95 -9.64
CA LEU A 127 17.31 -17.44 -9.63
C LEU A 127 17.36 -15.94 -9.33
N ASP A 128 16.90 -15.13 -10.27
CA ASP A 128 16.79 -13.68 -10.14
C ASP A 128 15.33 -13.28 -9.92
N GLY A 129 15.01 -12.81 -8.72
CA GLY A 129 13.78 -12.11 -8.42
C GLY A 129 13.97 -10.60 -8.59
N LEU A 130 12.99 -9.92 -9.17
CA LEU A 130 12.93 -8.46 -9.17
C LEU A 130 11.58 -8.03 -8.63
N LEU A 131 11.59 -7.10 -7.68
CA LEU A 131 10.44 -6.33 -7.24
C LEU A 131 10.76 -4.85 -7.45
N ALA A 132 10.21 -4.23 -8.49
CA ALA A 132 10.35 -2.80 -8.74
C ALA A 132 9.03 -2.07 -8.52
N LEU A 133 9.03 -0.99 -7.74
CA LEU A 133 7.89 -0.12 -7.52
C LEU A 133 8.15 1.22 -8.21
N GLU A 134 7.24 1.62 -9.09
CA GLU A 134 7.22 2.96 -9.65
C GLU A 134 6.85 3.97 -8.57
N PHE A 135 7.59 5.07 -8.47
CA PHE A 135 7.30 6.13 -7.51
C PHE A 135 6.11 6.97 -7.97
N ALA A 136 4.89 6.47 -7.74
CA ALA A 136 3.65 7.18 -7.97
C ALA A 136 3.04 7.63 -6.62
N PRO A 137 3.21 8.90 -6.20
CA PRO A 137 2.93 9.35 -4.84
C PRO A 137 1.52 9.02 -4.36
N LEU A 138 0.51 9.23 -5.21
CA LEU A 138 -0.89 8.96 -4.88
C LEU A 138 -1.15 7.47 -4.63
N HIS A 139 -0.63 6.59 -5.49
CA HIS A 139 -0.84 5.15 -5.39
C HIS A 139 -0.11 4.60 -4.17
N LEU A 140 1.10 5.11 -3.89
CA LEU A 140 1.90 4.72 -2.73
C LEU A 140 1.21 5.13 -1.42
N VAL A 141 0.66 6.35 -1.34
CA VAL A 141 -0.14 6.79 -0.18
C VAL A 141 -1.36 5.91 0.03
N VAL A 142 -2.10 5.59 -1.03
CA VAL A 142 -3.27 4.70 -0.95
C VAL A 142 -2.88 3.31 -0.44
N VAL A 143 -1.82 2.71 -0.99
CA VAL A 143 -1.34 1.39 -0.55
C VAL A 143 -0.89 1.42 0.90
N LEU A 144 -0.09 2.42 1.31
CA LEU A 144 0.37 2.54 2.69
C LEU A 144 -0.80 2.74 3.67
N ALA A 145 -1.76 3.60 3.32
CA ALA A 145 -2.95 3.81 4.15
C ALA A 145 -3.78 2.52 4.27
N ALA A 146 -3.99 1.82 3.16
CA ALA A 146 -4.71 0.54 3.13
C ALA A 146 -4.02 -0.53 4.00
N LEU A 147 -2.69 -0.63 3.91
CA LEU A 147 -1.90 -1.54 4.74
C LEU A 147 -1.93 -1.15 6.22
N ALA A 148 -1.89 0.15 6.55
CA ALA A 148 -1.97 0.62 7.93
C ALA A 148 -3.34 0.31 8.54
N ILE A 149 -4.43 0.58 7.82
CA ILE A 149 -5.80 0.31 8.28
C ILE A 149 -6.03 -1.20 8.42
N GLY A 150 -5.70 -1.98 7.38
CA GLY A 150 -5.85 -3.43 7.41
C GLY A 150 -4.97 -4.09 8.49
N GLY A 151 -3.72 -3.64 8.61
CA GLY A 151 -2.78 -4.12 9.62
C GLY A 151 -3.23 -3.80 11.04
N ALA A 152 -3.74 -2.58 11.30
CA ALA A 152 -4.30 -2.21 12.59
C ALA A 152 -5.51 -3.09 12.95
N PHE A 153 -6.39 -3.37 11.98
CA PHE A 153 -7.52 -4.25 12.19
C PHE A 153 -7.10 -5.70 12.51
N VAL A 154 -6.18 -6.26 11.73
CA VAL A 154 -5.64 -7.62 11.98
C VAL A 154 -4.93 -7.68 13.34
N ALA A 155 -4.16 -6.65 13.69
CA ALA A 155 -3.48 -6.56 14.99
C ALA A 155 -4.49 -6.48 16.15
N HIS A 156 -5.59 -5.74 15.98
CA HIS A 156 -6.66 -5.67 16.97
C HIS A 156 -7.33 -7.03 17.17
N LEU A 157 -7.70 -7.71 16.08
CA LEU A 157 -8.27 -9.06 16.15
C LEU A 157 -7.30 -10.07 16.79
N ALA A 158 -6.00 -9.96 16.49
CA ALA A 158 -4.98 -10.81 17.09
C ALA A 158 -4.82 -10.54 18.59
N ALA A 159 -4.86 -9.27 18.99
CA ALA A 159 -4.80 -8.87 20.40
C ALA A 159 -6.03 -9.37 21.18
N ASP A 160 -7.23 -9.23 20.61
CA ASP A 160 -8.47 -9.71 21.24
C ASP A 160 -8.48 -11.24 21.34
N SER A 161 -8.07 -11.93 20.26
CA SER A 161 -7.93 -13.39 20.26
C SER A 161 -6.92 -13.87 21.29
N TYR A 162 -5.78 -13.18 21.42
CA TYR A 162 -4.76 -13.45 22.43
C TYR A 162 -5.30 -13.22 23.85
N ALA A 163 -6.02 -12.12 24.09
CA ALA A 163 -6.64 -11.81 25.38
C ALA A 163 -7.70 -12.86 25.77
N CYS A 164 -8.48 -13.35 24.81
CA CYS A 164 -9.44 -14.45 25.02
C CYS A 164 -8.76 -15.76 25.41
N ILE A 165 -7.69 -16.15 24.70
CA ILE A 165 -6.93 -17.38 25.01
C ILE A 165 -6.27 -17.28 26.40
N HIS A 166 -5.88 -16.08 26.82
CA HIS A 166 -5.27 -15.81 28.13
C HIS A 166 -6.28 -15.44 29.23
N GLY A 167 -7.58 -15.64 29.01
CA GLY A 167 -8.60 -15.64 30.06
C GLY A 167 -9.15 -14.27 30.47
N VAL A 168 -8.92 -13.22 29.68
CA VAL A 168 -9.54 -11.90 29.91
C VAL A 168 -10.98 -11.93 29.37
N ARG A 169 -11.93 -12.28 30.24
CA ARG A 169 -13.37 -12.45 29.91
C ARG A 169 -14.07 -11.22 29.32
N SER A 170 -13.46 -10.04 29.31
CA SER A 170 -14.05 -8.83 28.72
C SER A 170 -13.72 -8.65 27.23
N ALA A 171 -12.85 -9.50 26.65
CA ALA A 171 -12.46 -9.47 25.24
C ALA A 171 -13.14 -10.57 24.41
N CYS A 172 -13.89 -11.46 25.09
CA CYS A 172 -14.85 -12.40 24.50
C CYS A 172 -16.27 -11.94 24.90
#